data_AF-A0A8T5EWG7-F1
#
_entry.id   AF-A0A8T5EWG7-F1
#
_cell.length_a   1.000
_cell.length_b   1.000
_cell.length_c   1.000
_cell.angle_alpha   90.00
_cell.angle_beta   90.00
_cell.angle_gamma   90.00
#
_symmetry.space_group_name_H-M   'P 1'
#
loop_
_entity.id
_entity.type
_entity.pdbx_description
1 polymer ?
#
loop_
_entity_poly.entity_id
_entity_poly.type
_entity_poly.pdbx_seq_one_letter_code
_entity_poly.pdbx_strand_id
1 'polypeptide(L)'
;MSIFIFAAFLEISGGYLIWKWLKNHQGKILGLVGGLILFSYGMVMTLQPENFGKVYAAYGGIFVMSSLIWGYWIDKKKPDRFEIFGSTVVLIGIGIMFYFPR
;
A
#
# COMPACT_ATOMS: atom_id res chain seq x y z
N MET A 1 0.89 -5.75 14.39
CA MET A 1 1.92 -5.72 13.32
C MET A 1 1.59 -6.64 12.14
N SER A 2 1.35 -7.94 12.33
CA SER A 2 1.20 -8.88 11.20
C SER A 2 -0.04 -8.64 10.31
N ILE A 3 -1.16 -8.21 10.89
CA ILE A 3 -2.38 -7.85 10.14
C ILE A 3 -2.14 -6.64 9.23
N PHE A 4 -1.26 -5.72 9.66
CA PHE A 4 -0.95 -4.49 8.91
C PHE A 4 -0.18 -4.80 7.62
N ILE A 5 0.80 -5.71 7.71
CA ILE A 5 1.60 -6.12 6.54
C ILE A 5 0.70 -6.87 5.56
N PHE A 6 -0.20 -7.71 6.06
CA PHE A 6 -1.15 -8.45 5.24
C PHE A 6 -2.14 -7.53 4.53
N ALA A 7 -2.66 -6.52 5.24
CA ALA A 7 -3.53 -5.48 4.69
C ALA A 7 -2.82 -4.66 3.60
N ALA A 8 -1.56 -4.26 3.84
CA ALA A 8 -0.75 -3.52 2.87
C ALA A 8 -0.50 -4.32 1.59
N PHE A 9 -0.24 -5.61 1.75
CA PHE A 9 -0.06 -6.51 0.62
C PHE A 9 -1.36 -6.68 -0.19
N LEU A 10 -2.51 -6.81 0.49
CA LEU A 10 -3.83 -6.86 -0.14
C LEU A 10 -4.11 -5.56 -0.92
N GLU A 11 -3.90 -4.39 -0.33
CA GLU A 11 -4.20 -3.12 -1.02
C GLU A 11 -3.35 -2.92 -2.28
N ILE A 12 -2.04 -3.22 -2.22
CA ILE A 12 -1.15 -3.07 -3.38
C ILE A 12 -1.46 -4.10 -4.45
N SER A 13 -1.67 -5.36 -4.08
CA SER A 13 -2.02 -6.41 -5.03
C SER A 13 -3.38 -6.16 -5.69
N GLY A 14 -4.38 -5.72 -4.91
CA GLY A 14 -5.71 -5.35 -5.40
C GLY A 14 -5.66 -4.13 -6.33
N GLY A 15 -4.96 -3.07 -5.93
CA GLY A 15 -4.75 -1.88 -6.74
C GLY A 15 -3.99 -2.17 -8.04
N TYR A 16 -2.95 -2.99 -7.98
CA TYR A 16 -2.19 -3.43 -9.16
C TYR A 16 -3.04 -4.26 -10.13
N LEU A 17 -3.88 -5.16 -9.62
CA LEU A 17 -4.80 -5.97 -10.42
C LEU A 17 -5.84 -5.11 -11.14
N ILE A 18 -6.41 -4.11 -10.46
CA ILE A 18 -7.31 -3.12 -11.09
C ILE A 18 -6.55 -2.29 -12.13
N TRP A 19 -5.34 -1.84 -11.81
CA TRP A 19 -4.52 -1.06 -12.74
C TRP A 19 -4.22 -1.84 -14.02
N LYS A 20 -3.86 -3.11 -13.89
CA LYS A 20 -3.63 -4.02 -15.01
C LYS A 20 -4.90 -4.26 -15.83
N TRP A 21 -6.06 -4.36 -15.19
CA TRP A 21 -7.35 -4.48 -15.87
C TRP A 21 -7.71 -3.19 -16.64
N LEU A 22 -7.67 -2.03 -16.00
CA LEU A 22 -8.07 -0.75 -16.59
C LEU A 22 -7.09 -0.30 -17.69
N LYS A 23 -5.79 -0.49 -17.48
CA LYS A 23 -4.74 0.09 -18.34
C LYS A 23 -4.25 -0.87 -19.44
N ASN A 24 -4.27 -2.19 -19.20
CA ASN A 24 -3.85 -3.17 -20.20
C ASN A 24 -5.02 -3.95 -20.83
N HIS A 25 -6.28 -3.63 -20.49
CA HIS A 25 -7.48 -4.39 -20.90
C HIS A 25 -7.39 -5.90 -20.66
N GLN A 26 -6.48 -6.34 -19.78
CA GLN A 26 -6.28 -7.75 -19.50
C GLN A 26 -7.38 -8.24 -18.55
N GLY A 27 -8.21 -9.16 -19.06
CA GLY A 27 -9.16 -10.01 -18.33
C GLY A 27 -10.02 -9.32 -17.26
N LYS A 28 -11.33 -9.14 -17.51
CA LYS A 28 -12.31 -8.60 -16.54
C LYS A 28 -12.27 -9.26 -15.15
N ILE A 29 -11.83 -10.52 -15.10
CA ILE A 29 -11.64 -11.31 -13.87
C ILE A 29 -10.56 -10.69 -12.97
N LEU A 30 -9.47 -10.15 -13.52
CA LEU A 30 -8.40 -9.51 -12.74
C LEU A 30 -8.90 -8.27 -12.01
N GLY A 31 -9.69 -7.43 -12.69
CA GLY A 31 -10.32 -6.25 -12.06
C GLY A 31 -11.31 -6.63 -10.97
N LEU A 32 -12.11 -7.67 -11.20
CA LEU A 32 -13.09 -8.15 -10.21
C LEU A 32 -12.41 -8.72 -8.97
N VAL A 33 -11.36 -9.54 -9.14
CA VAL A 33 -10.54 -10.06 -8.03
C VAL A 33 -9.82 -8.91 -7.31
N GLY A 34 -9.26 -7.95 -8.03
CA GLY A 34 -8.61 -6.78 -7.44
C GLY A 34 -9.56 -5.92 -6.60
N GLY A 35 -10.80 -5.72 -7.08
CA GLY A 35 -11.85 -5.03 -6.32
C GLY A 35 -12.28 -5.78 -5.07
N LEU A 36 -12.40 -7.10 -5.14
CA LEU A 36 -12.77 -7.96 -3.99
C LEU A 36 -11.68 -7.95 -2.91
N ILE A 37 -10.41 -7.90 -3.33
CA ILE A 37 -9.25 -7.75 -2.46
C ILE A 37 -9.25 -6.38 -1.76
N LEU A 38 -9.49 -5.29 -2.50
CA LEU A 38 -9.61 -3.93 -1.94
C LEU A 38 -10.78 -3.80 -0.97
N PHE A 39 -11.90 -4.44 -1.26
CA PHE A 39 -13.04 -4.50 -0.36
C PHE A 39 -12.71 -5.25 0.94
N SER A 40 -12.01 -6.38 0.82
CA SER A 40 -11.55 -7.16 1.98
C SER A 40 -10.53 -6.38 2.82
N TYR A 41 -9.64 -5.61 2.18
CA TYR A 41 -8.73 -4.70 2.88
C TYR A 41 -9.49 -3.69 3.74
N GLY A 42 -10.53 -3.06 3.21
CA GLY A 42 -11.37 -2.14 3.98
C GLY A 42 -11.99 -2.79 5.23
N MET A 43 -12.40 -4.05 5.14
CA MET A 43 -12.90 -4.83 6.29
C MET A 43 -11.80 -5.20 7.29
N VAL A 44 -10.60 -5.50 6.83
CA VAL A 44 -9.46 -5.78 7.74
C VAL A 44 -9.06 -4.50 8.49
N MET A 45 -9.17 -3.35 7.85
CA MET A 45 -8.84 -2.06 8.45
C MET A 45 -9.83 -1.63 9.53
N THR A 46 -11.12 -1.97 9.40
CA THR A 46 -12.14 -1.69 10.43
C THR A 46 -12.02 -2.60 11.65
N LEU A 47 -11.30 -3.72 11.57
CA LEU A 47 -11.02 -4.61 12.70
C LEU A 47 -9.92 -4.09 13.63
N GLN A 48 -9.31 -2.92 13.35
CA GLN A 48 -8.22 -2.40 14.15
C GLN A 48 -8.72 -1.65 15.41
N PRO A 49 -8.33 -2.05 16.63
CA PRO A 49 -8.80 -1.46 17.89
C PRO A 49 -8.05 -0.18 18.31
N GLU A 50 -7.11 0.31 17.49
CA GLU A 50 -6.30 1.51 17.78
C GLU A 50 -6.77 2.74 16.99
N ASN A 51 -6.33 3.93 17.43
CA ASN A 51 -6.77 5.22 16.91
C ASN A 51 -6.59 5.31 15.38
N PHE A 52 -7.70 5.45 14.65
CA PHE A 52 -7.77 5.38 13.18
C PHE A 52 -6.68 6.20 12.49
N GLY A 53 -6.45 7.43 12.93
CA GLY A 53 -5.47 8.34 12.32
C GLY A 53 -4.02 7.88 12.46
N LYS A 54 -3.62 7.29 13.59
CA LYS A 54 -2.23 6.83 13.80
C LYS A 54 -1.92 5.58 12.98
N VAL A 55 -2.89 4.68 12.94
CA VAL A 55 -2.80 3.43 12.18
C VAL A 55 -2.74 3.72 10.68
N TYR A 56 -3.58 4.61 10.16
CA TYR A 56 -3.56 5.03 8.76
C TYR A 56 -2.27 5.75 8.37
N ALA A 57 -1.72 6.59 9.27
CA ALA A 57 -0.45 7.28 9.03
C ALA A 57 0.73 6.30 8.92
N ALA A 58 0.85 5.35 9.85
CA ALA A 58 1.87 4.31 9.78
C ALA A 58 1.70 3.42 8.54
N TYR A 59 0.45 3.16 8.15
CA TYR A 59 0.10 2.38 6.98
C TYR A 59 0.59 3.02 5.68
N GLY A 60 0.48 4.35 5.54
CA GLY A 60 0.99 5.06 4.36
C GLY A 60 2.48 4.82 4.07
N GLY A 61 3.29 4.55 5.10
CA GLY A 61 4.72 4.28 4.93
C GLY A 61 5.02 2.86 4.50
N ILE A 62 4.29 1.91 5.08
CA ILE A 62 4.34 0.50 4.68
C ILE A 62 3.86 0.39 3.23
N PHE A 63 2.85 1.17 2.84
CA PHE A 63 2.36 1.27 1.47
C PHE A 63 3.44 1.77 0.52
N VAL A 64 4.13 2.88 0.85
CA VAL A 64 5.21 3.40 -0.03
C VAL A 64 6.36 2.40 -0.18
N MET A 65 6.82 1.78 0.91
CA MET A 65 7.87 0.76 0.85
C MET A 65 7.45 -0.46 0.03
N SER A 66 6.24 -0.96 0.28
CA SER A 66 5.71 -2.13 -0.43
C SER A 66 5.47 -1.80 -1.91
N SER A 67 5.06 -0.58 -2.25
CA SER A 67 4.88 -0.12 -3.63
C SER A 67 6.22 -0.03 -4.39
N LEU A 68 7.29 0.45 -3.74
CA LEU A 68 8.65 0.42 -4.31
C LEU A 68 9.13 -1.02 -4.56
N ILE A 69 8.96 -1.90 -3.57
CA ILE A 69 9.35 -3.32 -3.69
C ILE A 69 8.56 -4.00 -4.81
N TRP A 70 7.26 -3.73 -4.88
CA TRP A 70 6.37 -4.29 -5.91
C TRP A 70 6.72 -3.76 -7.30
N GLY A 71 6.98 -2.47 -7.45
CA GLY A 71 7.44 -1.87 -8.71
C GLY A 71 8.77 -2.45 -9.17
N TYR A 72 9.70 -2.70 -8.25
CA TYR A 72 10.96 -3.35 -8.55
C TYR A 72 10.79 -4.81 -8.98
N TRP A 73 9.97 -5.59 -8.26
CA TRP A 73 9.79 -7.02 -8.51
C TRP A 73 8.91 -7.33 -9.71
N ILE A 74 7.77 -6.65 -9.83
CA ILE A 74 6.75 -6.95 -10.84
C ILE A 74 6.99 -6.15 -12.12
N ASP A 75 7.26 -4.85 -12.01
CA ASP A 75 7.45 -3.98 -13.18
C ASP A 75 8.90 -4.06 -13.71
N LYS A 76 9.82 -4.71 -12.98
CA LYS A 76 11.29 -4.72 -13.22
C LYS A 76 11.88 -3.31 -13.41
N LYS A 77 11.16 -2.29 -12.95
CA LYS A 77 11.58 -0.91 -13.07
C LYS A 77 12.62 -0.67 -11.99
N LYS A 78 13.82 -0.27 -12.41
CA LYS A 78 14.87 0.11 -11.45
C LYS A 78 14.34 1.33 -10.68
N PRO A 79 14.36 1.32 -9.34
CA PRO A 79 13.87 2.43 -8.56
C PRO A 79 14.73 3.64 -8.90
N ASP A 80 14.08 4.74 -9.29
CA ASP A 80 14.80 5.96 -9.56
C ASP A 80 15.37 6.55 -8.26
N ARG A 81 16.50 7.27 -8.35
CA ARG A 81 17.10 7.94 -7.17
C ARG A 81 16.09 8.89 -6.51
N PHE A 82 15.20 9.49 -7.31
CA PHE A 82 14.10 10.32 -6.80
C PHE A 82 13.04 9.52 -6.04
N GLU A 83 12.74 8.27 -6.44
CA GLU A 83 11.78 7.41 -5.72
C GLU A 83 12.33 6.96 -4.37
N ILE A 84 13.63 6.68 -4.28
CA ILE A 84 14.32 6.35 -3.03
C ILE A 84 14.33 7.55 -2.08
N PHE A 85 14.62 8.74 -2.61
CA PHE A 85 14.60 9.98 -1.83
C PHE A 85 13.17 10.31 -1.35
N GLY A 86 12.17 10.17 -2.21
CA GLY A 86 10.76 10.32 -1.85
C GLY A 86 10.32 9.33 -0.78
N SER A 87 10.71 8.06 -0.88
CA SER A 87 10.43 7.05 0.15
C SER A 87 11.07 7.41 1.49
N THR A 88 12.27 7.97 1.49
CA THR A 88 12.95 8.44 2.71
C THR A 88 12.20 9.62 3.34
N VAL A 89 11.74 10.58 2.54
CA VAL A 89 10.94 11.72 3.02
C VAL A 89 9.62 11.25 3.62
N VAL A 90 8.94 10.28 3.01
CA VAL A 90 7.71 9.68 3.54
C VAL A 90 7.96 8.97 4.88
N LEU A 91 9.04 8.18 4.97
CA LEU A 91 9.43 7.54 6.23
C LEU A 91 9.69 8.56 7.34
N ILE A 92 10.37 9.67 7.03
CA ILE A 92 10.62 10.75 7.98
C ILE A 92 9.30 11.40 8.40
N GLY A 93 8.40 11.72 7.45
CA GLY A 93 7.09 12.30 7.74
C GLY A 93 6.23 11.43 8.66
N ILE A 94 6.32 10.11 8.50
CA ILE A 94 5.62 9.14 9.36
C ILE A 94 6.31 9.02 10.71
N GLY A 95 7.64 9.01 10.76
CA GLY A 95 8.39 9.10 12.01
C GLY A 95 7.98 10.32 12.82
N ILE A 96 7.78 11.47 12.16
CA ILE A 96 7.28 12.69 12.79
C ILE A 96 5.84 12.47 13.31
N MET A 97 4.92 11.95 12.50
CA MET A 97 3.54 11.67 12.96
C MET A 97 3.47 10.67 14.13
N PHE A 98 4.37 9.68 14.16
CA PHE A 98 4.39 8.66 15.20
C PHE A 98 5.02 9.18 16.51
N TYR A 99 6.08 10.00 16.40
CA TYR A 99 6.88 10.49 17.52
C TYR A 99 6.42 11.85 18.08
N PHE A 100 5.60 12.61 17.33
CA PHE A 100 4.92 13.81 17.82
C PHE A 100 3.43 13.52 18.05
N PRO A 101 3.08 12.75 19.10
CA PRO A 101 1.69 12.58 19.50
C PRO A 101 1.20 13.89 20.14
N ARG A 102 0.13 14.47 19.58
CA ARG A 102 -0.81 15.30 20.33
C ARG A 102 -2.08 14.49 20.53
#